data_AF-A0A6H1ZB59-F1
#
_entry.id   AF-A0A6H1ZB59-F1
#
_cell.length_a   1.000
_cell.length_b   1.000
_cell.length_c   1.000
_cell.angle_alpha   90.00
_cell.angle_beta   90.00
_cell.angle_gamma   90.00
#
_symmetry.space_group_name_H-M   'P 1'
#
loop_
_entity.id
_entity.type
_entity.pdbx_description
1 polymer ?
#
loop_
_entity_poly.entity_id
_entity_poly.type
_entity_poly.pdbx_seq_one_letter_code
_entity_poly.pdbx_strand_id
1 'polypeptide(L)'
;MKLETGTFTLTKAELKAVMAFASTDGTREHLNCVLFDGSAGAVIATDGHTLIRCNGMPPCPSEAAYAVPLAGLKQAYALLRKDAHLLEVTSCIASSGRTCVVMRARDGAVCLGSVEVTLDPDVLDFPPYLACIPQPGISGELDNGVAVNADYLTRVALVGKATSSWHSGVKLVGCSGELAPILFRVESRDLNADVVIMPMRM
;
A
#
# COMPACT_ATOMS: atom_id res chain seq x y z
N MET A 1 -8.61 -0.51 9.96
CA MET A 1 -7.89 -1.78 10.13
C MET A 1 -7.69 -2.02 11.62
N LYS A 2 -7.90 -3.27 12.07
CA LYS A 2 -7.72 -3.69 13.46
C LYS A 2 -6.85 -4.94 13.54
N LEU A 3 -6.14 -5.12 14.65
CA LEU A 3 -5.44 -6.35 15.02
C LEU A 3 -5.94 -6.78 16.40
N GLU A 4 -6.58 -7.94 16.48
CA GLU A 4 -7.09 -8.52 17.73
C GLU A 4 -6.69 -9.99 17.77
N THR A 5 -5.91 -10.39 18.79
CA THR A 5 -5.54 -11.79 19.05
C THR A 5 -5.02 -12.52 17.78
N GLY A 6 -4.02 -11.93 17.10
CA GLY A 6 -3.43 -12.48 15.88
C GLY A 6 -4.32 -12.42 14.62
N THR A 7 -5.46 -11.74 14.68
CA THR A 7 -6.37 -11.56 13.53
C THR A 7 -6.40 -10.12 13.07
N PHE A 8 -6.00 -9.90 11.82
CA PHE A 8 -6.17 -8.61 11.15
C PHE A 8 -7.59 -8.49 10.59
N THR A 9 -8.23 -7.35 10.82
CA THR A 9 -9.53 -7.02 10.22
C THR A 9 -9.39 -5.79 9.34
N LEU A 10 -9.69 -5.95 8.05
CA LEU A 10 -9.61 -4.89 7.04
C LEU A 10 -10.98 -4.64 6.43
N THR A 11 -11.29 -3.38 6.15
CA THR A 11 -12.41 -3.05 5.27
C THR A 11 -12.06 -3.39 3.82
N LYS A 12 -13.09 -3.51 2.97
CA LYS A 12 -12.88 -3.69 1.51
C LYS A 12 -12.04 -2.57 0.90
N ALA A 13 -12.22 -1.32 1.35
CA ALA A 13 -11.47 -0.16 0.87
C ALA A 13 -9.99 -0.23 1.24
N GLU A 14 -9.68 -0.59 2.50
CA GLU A 14 -8.31 -0.77 2.98
C GLU A 14 -7.60 -1.89 2.21
N LEU A 15 -8.26 -3.04 2.05
CA LEU A 15 -7.72 -4.15 1.28
C LEU A 15 -7.45 -3.76 -0.18
N LYS A 16 -8.40 -3.06 -0.82
CA LYS A 16 -8.23 -2.54 -2.19
C LYS A 16 -7.03 -1.60 -2.29
N ALA A 17 -6.90 -0.69 -1.33
CA ALA A 17 -5.80 0.28 -1.30
C ALA A 17 -4.45 -0.42 -1.19
N VAL A 18 -4.30 -1.35 -0.25
CA VAL A 18 -3.06 -2.10 -0.06
C VAL A 18 -2.70 -2.94 -1.29
N MET A 19 -3.66 -3.70 -1.83
CA MET A 19 -3.44 -4.55 -3.00
C MET A 19 -3.01 -3.77 -4.25
N ALA A 20 -3.37 -2.48 -4.35
CA ALA A 20 -3.00 -1.63 -5.48
C ALA A 20 -1.50 -1.30 -5.53
N PHE A 21 -0.79 -1.48 -4.42
CA PHE A 21 0.65 -1.24 -4.30
C PHE A 21 1.48 -2.51 -4.33
N ALA A 22 0.87 -3.70 -4.35
CA ALA A 22 1.61 -4.95 -4.49
C ALA A 22 2.04 -5.15 -5.96
N SER A 23 3.22 -5.73 -6.18
CA SER A 23 3.69 -6.03 -7.53
C SER A 23 2.76 -7.04 -8.22
N THR A 24 2.49 -6.82 -9.51
CA THR A 24 1.84 -7.82 -10.37
C THR A 24 2.84 -8.57 -11.25
N ASP A 25 4.13 -8.26 -11.15
CA ASP A 25 5.20 -8.92 -11.88
C ASP A 25 5.45 -10.31 -11.29
N GLY A 26 5.24 -11.35 -12.09
CA GLY A 26 5.46 -12.74 -11.68
C GLY A 26 6.93 -13.09 -11.45
N THR A 27 7.87 -12.26 -11.92
CA THR A 27 9.31 -12.47 -11.69
C THR A 27 9.78 -11.94 -10.33
N ARG A 28 8.94 -11.18 -9.62
CA ARG A 28 9.23 -10.59 -8.30
C ARG A 28 8.27 -11.14 -7.25
N GLU A 29 8.28 -12.45 -7.05
CA GLU A 29 7.33 -13.15 -6.16
C GLU A 29 7.33 -12.59 -4.72
N HIS A 30 8.50 -12.20 -4.21
CA HIS A 30 8.67 -11.55 -2.89
C HIS A 30 7.98 -10.17 -2.76
N LEU A 31 7.60 -9.54 -3.88
CA LEU A 31 6.80 -8.30 -3.93
C LEU A 31 5.37 -8.54 -4.40
N ASN A 32 5.05 -9.74 -4.89
CA ASN A 32 3.72 -10.15 -5.35
C ASN A 32 2.86 -10.63 -4.15
N CYS A 33 2.93 -9.87 -3.07
CA CYS A 33 2.34 -10.22 -1.79
C CYS A 33 2.05 -8.96 -0.98
N VAL A 34 1.38 -9.15 0.14
CA VAL A 34 1.11 -8.13 1.15
C VAL A 34 1.64 -8.63 2.48
N LEU A 35 2.47 -7.83 3.14
CA LEU A 35 3.00 -8.13 4.45
C LEU A 35 1.99 -7.71 5.53
N PHE A 36 1.64 -8.66 6.39
CA PHE A 36 0.90 -8.43 7.63
C PHE A 36 1.91 -8.46 8.77
N ASP A 37 2.25 -7.29 9.29
CA ASP A 37 3.28 -7.11 10.31
C ASP A 37 2.63 -6.83 11.66
N GLY A 38 2.39 -7.91 12.43
CA GLY A 38 1.80 -7.82 13.76
C GLY A 38 2.68 -7.04 14.74
N SER A 39 4.00 -7.20 14.61
CA SER A 39 4.99 -6.51 15.42
C SER A 39 4.97 -4.99 15.24
N ALA A 40 4.59 -4.52 14.05
CA ALA A 40 4.44 -3.10 13.73
C ALA A 40 2.99 -2.60 13.77
N GLY A 41 2.01 -3.49 13.96
CA GLY A 41 0.58 -3.16 13.86
C GLY A 41 0.20 -2.61 12.49
N ALA A 42 0.80 -3.16 11.42
CA ALA A 42 0.74 -2.58 10.10
C ALA A 42 0.52 -3.63 9.00
N VAL A 43 -0.06 -3.18 7.89
CA VAL A 43 -0.17 -3.94 6.65
C VAL A 43 0.53 -3.15 5.54
N ILE A 44 1.43 -3.82 4.82
CA ILE A 44 2.39 -3.20 3.91
C ILE A 44 2.33 -3.87 2.54
N ALA A 45 2.40 -3.08 1.48
CA ALA A 45 2.59 -3.56 0.13
C ALA A 45 3.52 -2.62 -0.65
N THR A 46 4.29 -3.18 -1.58
CA THR A 46 5.20 -2.44 -2.46
C THR A 46 5.36 -3.17 -3.80
N ASP A 47 5.56 -2.40 -4.86
CA ASP A 47 5.90 -2.89 -6.21
C ASP A 47 7.37 -2.67 -6.54
N GLY A 48 8.15 -2.14 -5.59
CA GLY A 48 9.54 -1.72 -5.73
C GLY A 48 9.71 -0.28 -6.19
N HIS A 49 8.62 0.42 -6.55
CA HIS A 49 8.61 1.83 -6.94
C HIS A 49 7.81 2.69 -5.98
N THR A 50 6.75 2.14 -5.42
CA THR A 50 5.83 2.78 -4.48
C THR A 50 5.55 1.85 -3.32
N LEU A 51 5.30 2.43 -2.14
CA LEU A 51 5.02 1.68 -0.92
C LEU A 51 3.80 2.27 -0.23
N ILE A 52 2.91 1.40 0.22
CA ILE A 52 1.84 1.77 1.15
C ILE A 52 2.05 1.06 2.48
N ARG A 53 1.85 1.80 3.56
CA ARG A 53 1.79 1.27 4.92
C ARG A 53 0.47 1.72 5.54
N CYS A 54 -0.44 0.79 5.74
CA CYS A 54 -1.66 1.00 6.49
C CYS A 54 -1.37 0.68 7.96
N ASN A 55 -1.38 1.70 8.81
CA ASN A 55 -1.27 1.51 10.27
C ASN A 55 -2.66 1.22 10.84
N GLY A 56 -2.75 0.23 11.71
CA GLY A 56 -4.02 -0.14 12.34
C GLY A 56 -3.74 -0.81 13.67
N MET A 57 -4.00 -0.08 14.74
CA MET A 57 -3.88 -0.52 16.15
C MET A 57 -2.43 -0.59 16.65
N PRO A 58 -2.21 -0.55 17.98
CA PRO A 58 -0.86 -0.60 18.54
C PRO A 58 -0.13 -1.88 18.14
N PRO A 59 1.20 -1.81 17.98
CA PRO A 59 2.04 -2.97 17.70
C PRO A 59 1.88 -4.07 18.76
N CYS A 60 1.91 -5.33 18.32
CA CYS A 60 1.91 -6.50 19.19
C CYS A 60 3.22 -7.27 18.97
N PRO A 61 4.27 -7.06 19.78
CA PRO A 61 5.61 -7.62 19.53
C PRO A 61 5.68 -9.14 19.47
N SER A 62 4.70 -9.85 20.06
CA SER A 62 4.59 -11.31 20.01
C SER A 62 4.02 -11.85 18.71
N GLU A 63 3.40 -11.01 17.88
CA GLU A 63 2.80 -11.42 16.61
C GLU A 63 3.85 -11.33 15.50
N ALA A 64 4.17 -12.49 14.90
CA ALA A 64 5.12 -12.58 13.81
C ALA A 64 4.56 -11.90 12.54
N ALA A 65 5.46 -11.38 11.71
CA ALA A 65 5.08 -10.89 10.39
C ALA A 65 4.95 -12.06 9.41
N TYR A 66 4.00 -11.97 8.48
CA TYR A 66 3.82 -12.95 7.41
C TYR A 66 3.34 -12.27 6.13
N ALA A 67 3.85 -12.71 4.99
CA ALA A 67 3.45 -12.18 3.69
C ALA A 67 2.43 -13.10 3.02
N VAL A 68 1.32 -12.52 2.58
CA VAL A 68 0.23 -13.23 1.93
C VAL A 68 0.30 -12.98 0.42
N PRO A 69 0.38 -14.02 -0.43
CA PRO A 69 0.38 -13.88 -1.89
C PRO A 69 -0.81 -13.07 -2.40
N LEU A 70 -0.55 -12.16 -3.35
CA LEU A 70 -1.57 -11.28 -3.92
C LEU A 70 -2.70 -12.08 -4.59
N ALA A 71 -2.40 -13.25 -5.16
CA ALA A 71 -3.41 -14.13 -5.75
C ALA A 71 -4.46 -14.59 -4.72
N GLY A 72 -4.03 -14.99 -3.52
CA GLY A 72 -4.95 -15.38 -2.44
C GLY A 72 -5.80 -14.20 -1.96
N LEU A 73 -5.19 -13.02 -1.82
CA LEU A 73 -5.91 -11.79 -1.45
C LEU A 73 -6.93 -11.36 -2.51
N LYS A 74 -6.63 -11.53 -3.80
CA LYS A 74 -7.59 -11.27 -4.88
C LYS A 74 -8.82 -12.17 -4.79
N GLN A 75 -8.62 -13.45 -4.47
CA GLN A 75 -9.72 -14.39 -4.24
C GLN A 75 -10.56 -13.98 -3.02
N ALA A 76 -9.90 -13.64 -1.91
CA ALA A 76 -10.59 -13.18 -0.69
C ALA A 76 -11.35 -11.87 -0.91
N TYR A 77 -10.76 -10.92 -1.63
CA TYR A 77 -11.38 -9.64 -2.00
C TYR A 77 -12.64 -9.84 -2.85
N ALA A 78 -12.65 -10.81 -3.77
CA ALA A 78 -13.82 -11.11 -4.60
C ALA A 78 -15.05 -11.57 -3.79
N LEU A 79 -14.84 -12.10 -2.57
CA LEU A 79 -15.92 -12.45 -1.65
C LEU A 79 -16.58 -11.22 -0.99
N LEU A 80 -15.88 -10.08 -0.93
CA LEU A 80 -16.37 -8.83 -0.35
C LEU A 80 -17.27 -8.10 -1.35
N ARG A 81 -18.57 -8.37 -1.31
CA ARG A 81 -19.54 -7.76 -2.26
C ARG A 81 -19.82 -6.28 -1.97
N LYS A 82 -19.93 -5.87 -0.70
CA LYS A 82 -20.24 -4.49 -0.29
C LYS A 82 -19.07 -3.84 0.44
N ASP A 83 -19.06 -2.52 0.50
CA ASP A 83 -17.99 -1.76 1.16
C ASP A 83 -17.97 -1.93 2.68
N ALA A 84 -19.14 -2.21 3.28
CA ALA A 84 -19.27 -2.52 4.70
C ALA A 84 -18.73 -3.91 5.08
N HIS A 85 -18.42 -4.78 4.10
CA HIS A 85 -17.88 -6.09 4.39
C HIS A 85 -16.44 -5.99 4.87
N LEU A 86 -16.06 -6.93 5.73
CA LEU A 86 -14.74 -7.00 6.35
C LEU A 86 -14.02 -8.28 5.93
N LEU A 87 -12.69 -8.21 5.85
CA LEU A 87 -11.84 -9.37 5.74
C LEU A 87 -11.10 -9.60 7.06
N GLU A 88 -11.31 -10.75 7.67
CA GLU A 88 -10.50 -11.28 8.77
C GLU A 88 -9.35 -12.09 8.20
N VAL A 89 -8.11 -11.83 8.62
CA VAL A 89 -6.91 -12.55 8.19
C VAL A 89 -6.19 -13.06 9.43
N THR A 90 -6.03 -14.37 9.53
CA THR A 90 -5.39 -15.04 10.66
C THR A 90 -4.35 -16.02 10.15
N SER A 91 -3.16 -16.04 10.76
CA SER A 91 -2.16 -17.08 10.52
C SER A 91 -2.26 -18.19 11.57
N CYS A 92 -2.08 -19.44 11.15
CA CYS A 92 -1.94 -20.60 12.01
C CYS A 92 -0.86 -21.55 11.46
N ILE A 93 -0.44 -22.52 12.25
CA ILE A 93 0.48 -23.58 11.80
C ILE A 93 -0.34 -24.79 11.38
N ALA A 94 -0.21 -25.21 10.13
CA ALA A 94 -0.85 -26.41 9.61
C ALA A 94 -0.19 -27.68 10.17
N SER A 95 -0.84 -28.84 10.03
CA SER A 95 -0.28 -30.14 10.43
C SER A 95 1.03 -30.49 9.73
N SER A 96 1.29 -29.90 8.56
CA SER A 96 2.56 -30.00 7.83
C SER A 96 3.70 -29.18 8.45
N GLY A 97 3.45 -28.41 9.52
CA GLY A 97 4.39 -27.47 10.10
C GLY A 97 4.55 -26.16 9.33
N ARG A 98 3.85 -26.00 8.19
CA ARG A 98 3.86 -24.78 7.38
C ARG A 98 2.86 -23.77 7.91
N THR A 99 3.17 -22.48 7.75
CA THR A 99 2.22 -21.40 8.05
C THR A 99 1.07 -21.45 7.06
N CYS A 100 -0.16 -21.52 7.57
CA CYS A 100 -1.39 -21.38 6.80
C CYS A 100 -2.05 -20.06 7.18
N VAL A 101 -2.46 -19.29 6.18
CA VAL A 101 -3.22 -18.06 6.37
C VAL A 101 -4.66 -18.32 5.94
N VAL A 102 -5.58 -18.07 6.87
CA VAL A 102 -7.01 -18.18 6.66
C VAL A 102 -7.59 -16.77 6.55
N MET A 103 -8.21 -16.49 5.41
CA MET A 103 -8.87 -15.22 5.12
C MET A 103 -10.37 -15.46 5.08
N ARG A 104 -11.15 -14.82 5.96
CA ARG A 104 -12.61 -14.97 6.04
C ARG A 104 -13.29 -13.65 5.70
N ALA A 105 -14.16 -13.69 4.69
CA ALA A 105 -15.00 -12.56 4.34
C ALA A 105 -16.25 -12.53 5.24
N ARG A 106 -16.55 -11.37 5.83
CA ARG A 106 -17.62 -11.18 6.81
C ARG A 106 -18.61 -10.09 6.39
N ASP A 107 -19.88 -10.30 6.68
CA ASP A 107 -20.93 -9.28 6.77
C ASP A 107 -21.51 -9.32 8.19
N GLY A 108 -20.99 -8.47 9.08
CA GLY A 108 -21.22 -8.59 10.52
C GLY A 108 -20.79 -9.95 11.04
N ALA A 109 -21.71 -10.70 11.66
CA ALA A 109 -21.45 -12.04 12.18
C ALA A 109 -21.42 -13.14 11.09
N VAL A 110 -21.95 -12.86 9.89
CA VAL A 110 -22.11 -13.86 8.83
C VAL A 110 -20.80 -14.07 8.08
N CYS A 111 -20.37 -15.32 7.96
CA CYS A 111 -19.27 -15.71 7.08
C CYS A 111 -19.78 -15.85 5.65
N LEU A 112 -19.24 -15.06 4.72
CA LEU A 112 -19.59 -15.09 3.30
C LEU A 112 -18.79 -16.14 2.53
N GLY A 113 -17.64 -16.54 3.07
CA GLY A 113 -16.72 -17.49 2.48
C GLY A 113 -15.31 -17.33 3.06
N SER A 114 -14.44 -18.29 2.75
CA SER A 114 -13.05 -18.28 3.18
C SER A 114 -12.11 -18.69 2.07
N VAL A 115 -10.89 -18.16 2.12
CA VAL A 115 -9.76 -18.55 1.29
C VAL A 115 -8.63 -18.95 2.24
N GLU A 116 -8.00 -20.08 1.94
CA GLU A 116 -6.85 -20.56 2.70
C GLU A 116 -5.63 -20.59 1.78
N VAL A 117 -4.51 -20.11 2.30
CA VAL A 117 -3.22 -20.08 1.58
C VAL A 117 -2.16 -20.67 2.49
N THR A 118 -1.50 -21.72 2.04
CA THR A 118 -0.30 -22.21 2.70
C THR A 118 0.89 -21.41 2.20
N LEU A 119 1.63 -20.80 3.12
CA LEU A 119 2.81 -20.03 2.81
C LEU A 119 3.99 -20.97 2.62
N ASP A 120 4.80 -20.69 1.60
CA ASP A 120 6.09 -21.33 1.42
C ASP A 120 7.15 -20.48 2.13
N PRO A 121 7.83 -21.01 3.16
CA PRO A 121 8.82 -20.26 3.93
C PRO A 121 9.99 -19.77 3.06
N ASP A 122 10.27 -20.43 1.93
CA ASP A 122 11.41 -20.12 1.07
C ASP A 122 11.10 -19.04 0.02
N VAL A 123 9.82 -18.64 -0.14
CA VAL A 123 9.35 -17.82 -1.28
C VAL A 123 9.02 -16.37 -0.87
N LEU A 124 8.77 -16.11 0.41
CA LEU A 124 8.13 -14.87 0.87
C LEU A 124 9.00 -14.11 1.89
N ASP A 125 10.24 -13.81 1.50
CA ASP A 125 11.09 -12.87 2.23
C ASP A 125 10.75 -11.43 1.80
N PHE A 126 9.89 -10.76 2.57
CA PHE A 126 9.49 -9.39 2.25
C PHE A 126 10.63 -8.42 2.56
N PRO A 127 10.98 -7.47 1.66
CA PRO A 127 12.11 -6.56 1.89
C PRO A 127 11.97 -5.72 3.16
N PRO A 128 13.10 -5.24 3.75
CA PRO A 128 13.10 -4.43 4.97
C PRO A 128 12.52 -3.02 4.72
N TYR A 129 11.19 -2.93 4.68
CA TYR A 129 10.45 -1.76 4.23
C TYR A 129 10.67 -0.50 5.07
N LEU A 130 11.00 -0.66 6.35
CA LEU A 130 11.25 0.47 7.26
C LEU A 130 12.43 1.34 6.79
N ALA A 131 13.42 0.75 6.11
CA ALA A 131 14.54 1.50 5.55
C ALA A 131 14.14 2.41 4.39
N CYS A 132 12.97 2.18 3.78
CA CYS A 132 12.44 2.97 2.67
C CYS A 132 11.49 4.08 3.12
N ILE A 133 11.13 4.16 4.41
CA ILE A 133 10.24 5.19 4.93
C ILE A 133 11.11 6.35 5.46
N PRO A 134 11.05 7.55 4.84
CA PRO A 134 11.77 8.71 5.33
C PRO A 134 11.36 9.04 6.77
N GLN A 135 12.36 9.25 7.63
CA GLN A 135 12.14 9.74 8.98
C GLN A 135 12.11 11.28 8.95
N PRO A 136 11.08 11.93 9.50
CA PRO A 136 11.06 13.39 9.60
C PRO A 136 12.30 13.91 10.35
N GLY A 137 12.94 14.96 9.81
CA GLY A 137 13.99 15.71 10.52
C GLY A 137 15.42 15.13 10.51
N ILE A 138 15.74 14.11 9.70
CA ILE A 138 17.09 13.49 9.66
C ILE A 138 18.02 14.08 8.58
N SER A 139 17.52 14.91 7.67
CA SER A 139 18.36 15.68 6.76
C SER A 139 17.70 17.05 6.51
N GLY A 140 18.46 18.06 6.10
CA GLY A 140 18.00 19.44 5.87
C GLY A 140 16.97 19.63 4.73
N GLU A 141 16.14 18.62 4.49
CA GLU A 141 15.01 18.57 3.57
C GLU A 141 13.71 18.89 4.34
N LEU A 142 13.22 20.11 4.10
CA LEU A 142 11.84 20.59 4.34
C LEU A 142 11.10 19.96 5.55
N ASP A 143 11.29 20.54 6.73
CA ASP A 143 10.49 20.28 7.95
C ASP A 143 9.00 20.62 7.80
N ASN A 144 8.59 21.20 6.66
CA ASN A 144 7.25 21.67 6.39
C ASN A 144 6.55 20.75 5.38
N GLY A 145 5.60 19.95 5.84
CA GLY A 145 4.72 19.19 4.95
C GLY A 145 3.86 20.14 4.08
N VAL A 146 3.42 19.65 2.92
CA VAL A 146 2.50 20.39 2.04
C VAL A 146 1.15 19.70 2.03
N ALA A 147 0.10 20.45 2.34
CA ALA A 147 -1.26 19.98 2.14
C ALA A 147 -1.69 20.24 0.69
N VAL A 148 -2.14 19.18 0.01
CA VAL A 148 -2.71 19.24 -1.33
C VAL A 148 -4.04 18.53 -1.38
N ASN A 149 -4.97 19.07 -2.15
CA ASN A 149 -6.19 18.35 -2.50
C ASN A 149 -5.85 17.20 -3.47
N ALA A 150 -6.32 15.99 -3.16
CA ALA A 150 -6.05 14.79 -3.96
C ALA A 150 -6.58 14.90 -5.42
N ASP A 151 -7.65 15.65 -5.65
CA ASP A 151 -8.18 15.91 -6.98
C ASP A 151 -7.20 16.74 -7.82
N TYR A 152 -6.44 17.64 -7.18
CA TYR A 152 -5.41 18.42 -7.88
C TYR A 152 -4.23 17.55 -8.29
N LEU A 153 -3.77 16.63 -7.43
CA LEU A 153 -2.77 15.63 -7.80
C LEU A 153 -3.26 14.72 -8.93
N THR A 154 -4.55 14.38 -8.93
CA THR A 154 -5.16 13.60 -10.01
C THR A 154 -5.07 14.34 -11.36
N ARG A 155 -5.25 15.67 -11.37
CA ARG A 155 -5.06 16.48 -12.59
C ARG A 155 -3.61 16.47 -13.07
N VAL A 156 -2.63 16.54 -12.17
CA VAL A 156 -1.20 16.39 -12.52
C VAL A 156 -0.96 15.03 -13.19
N ALA A 157 -1.52 13.96 -12.63
CA ALA A 157 -1.41 12.62 -13.21
C ALA A 157 -2.05 12.53 -14.61
N LEU A 158 -3.14 13.25 -14.88
CA LEU A 158 -3.74 13.31 -16.22
C LEU A 158 -2.79 13.96 -17.23
N VAL A 159 -2.14 15.07 -16.88
CA VAL A 159 -1.15 15.73 -17.75
C VAL A 159 0.06 14.81 -17.98
N GLY A 160 0.55 14.14 -16.93
CA GLY A 160 1.64 13.17 -17.07
C GLY A 160 1.28 11.94 -17.92
N LYS A 161 0.03 11.49 -17.93
CA LYS A 161 -0.43 10.39 -18.80
C LYS A 161 -0.52 10.79 -20.27
N ALA A 162 -0.71 12.08 -20.56
CA ALA A 162 -0.80 12.56 -21.94
C ALA A 162 0.51 12.45 -22.71
N THR A 163 1.65 12.24 -22.02
CA THR A 163 2.97 12.29 -22.66
C THR A 163 3.47 10.99 -23.26
N SER A 164 2.67 9.92 -23.24
CA SER A 164 2.78 8.63 -23.95
C SER A 164 4.13 7.87 -23.94
N SER A 165 5.18 8.40 -23.32
CA SER A 165 6.52 7.81 -23.34
C SER A 165 6.94 7.32 -21.96
N TRP A 166 7.54 6.14 -21.90
CA TRP A 166 8.16 5.57 -20.71
C TRP A 166 9.32 6.42 -20.15
N HIS A 167 9.81 7.38 -20.93
CA HIS A 167 10.84 8.35 -20.53
C HIS A 167 10.29 9.69 -20.06
N SER A 168 8.99 9.94 -20.21
CA SER A 168 8.36 11.16 -19.70
C SER A 168 7.96 10.94 -18.25
N GLY A 169 8.46 11.83 -17.39
CA GLY A 169 8.14 11.86 -15.97
C GLY A 169 7.55 13.20 -15.59
N VAL A 170 6.73 13.18 -14.54
CA VAL A 170 6.33 14.41 -13.84
C VAL A 170 7.41 14.72 -12.82
N LYS A 171 8.09 15.86 -12.96
CA LYS A 171 9.11 16.32 -12.03
C LYS A 171 8.48 17.31 -11.05
N LEU A 172 8.56 17.03 -9.75
CA LEU A 172 8.32 18.06 -8.74
C LEU A 172 9.50 19.03 -8.74
N VAL A 173 9.23 20.32 -8.93
CA VAL A 173 10.25 21.37 -8.94
C VAL A 173 10.17 22.13 -7.62
N GLY A 174 11.21 22.00 -6.80
CA GLY A 174 11.34 22.80 -5.59
C GLY A 174 11.64 24.26 -5.94
N CYS A 175 10.81 25.18 -5.50
CA CYS A 175 11.12 26.61 -5.51
C CYS A 175 11.89 26.96 -4.23
N SER A 176 12.87 27.85 -4.32
CA SER A 176 13.85 28.15 -3.26
C SER A 176 13.22 28.37 -1.87
N GLY A 177 13.25 27.34 -1.03
CA GLY A 177 12.74 27.38 0.35
C GLY A 177 11.22 27.40 0.49
N GLU A 178 10.47 27.38 -0.62
CA GLU A 178 9.01 27.46 -0.63
C GLU A 178 8.43 26.28 -1.41
N LEU A 179 7.59 25.50 -0.73
CA LEU A 179 6.84 24.42 -1.35
C LEU A 179 5.49 24.88 -1.92
N ALA A 180 5.10 26.13 -1.69
CA ALA A 180 3.81 26.67 -2.10
C ALA A 180 4.02 27.97 -2.91
N PRO A 181 3.55 28.06 -4.17
CA PRO A 181 2.82 27.04 -4.91
C PRO A 181 3.70 25.82 -5.28
N ILE A 182 3.07 24.66 -5.46
CA ILE A 182 3.78 23.44 -5.89
C ILE A 182 3.83 23.43 -7.41
N LEU A 183 5.03 23.35 -7.97
CA LEU A 183 5.24 23.25 -9.41
C LEU A 183 5.57 21.81 -9.82
N PHE A 184 4.77 21.25 -10.71
CA PHE A 184 5.07 20.01 -11.42
C PHE A 184 5.41 20.34 -12.87
N ARG A 185 6.58 19.91 -13.32
CA ARG A 185 6.98 20.04 -14.72
C ARG A 185 6.83 18.72 -15.45
N VAL A 186 6.15 18.76 -16.58
CA VAL A 186 5.95 17.62 -17.48
C VAL A 186 6.74 17.89 -18.75
N GLU A 187 7.83 17.14 -18.93
CA GLU A 187 8.71 17.23 -20.09
C GLU A 187 8.62 15.94 -20.90
N SER A 188 8.17 16.05 -22.14
CA SER A 188 8.25 14.99 -23.14
C SER A 188 8.56 15.58 -24.52
N ARG A 189 8.70 14.70 -25.52
CA ARG A 189 8.85 15.13 -26.91
C ARG A 189 7.64 15.93 -27.40
N ASP A 190 6.44 15.57 -26.95
CA ASP A 190 5.17 16.06 -27.49
C ASP A 190 4.51 17.12 -26.59
N LEU A 191 4.97 17.26 -25.34
CA LEU A 191 4.40 18.19 -24.38
C LEU A 191 5.48 18.74 -23.46
N ASN A 192 5.49 20.06 -23.32
CA ASN A 192 6.22 20.77 -22.28
C ASN A 192 5.21 21.63 -21.52
N ALA A 193 4.91 21.26 -20.29
CA ALA A 193 3.87 21.90 -19.49
C ALA A 193 4.30 22.09 -18.04
N ASP A 194 3.96 23.25 -17.48
CA ASP A 194 4.04 23.54 -16.06
C ASP A 194 2.63 23.41 -15.46
N VAL A 195 2.48 22.55 -14.46
CA VAL A 195 1.25 22.39 -13.68
C VAL A 195 1.49 22.94 -12.28
N VAL A 196 0.79 24.01 -11.96
CA VAL A 196 0.96 24.73 -10.69
C VAL A 196 -0.23 24.44 -9.78
N ILE A 197 0.02 23.88 -8.59
CA ILE A 197 -0.98 23.76 -7.52
C ILE A 197 -0.82 24.97 -6.60
N MET A 198 -1.82 25.85 -6.63
CA MET A 198 -1.87 27.03 -5.76
C MET A 198 -2.07 26.63 -4.29
N PRO A 199 -1.57 27.44 -3.34
CA PRO A 199 -1.78 27.19 -1.92
C PRO A 199 -3.29 27.10 -1.60
N MET A 200 -3.69 26.15 -0.76
CA MET A 200 -5.06 26.16 -0.23
C MET A 200 -5.23 27.36 0.69
N ARG A 201 -6.29 28.15 0.47
CA ARG A 201 -6.73 29.13 1.46
C ARG A 201 -7.39 28.35 2.59
N MET A 202 -6.73 28.26 3.75
CA MET A 202 -7.36 27.80 4.98
C MET A 202 -8.15 28.93 5.62
#